data_AF-A0A942DQH2-F1
#
_entry.id   AF-A0A942DQH2-F1
#
_cell.length_a   1.000
_cell.length_b   1.000
_cell.length_c   1.000
_cell.angle_alpha   90.00
_cell.angle_beta   90.00
_cell.angle_gamma   90.00
#
_symmetry.space_group_name_H-M   'P 1'
#
loop_
_entity.id
_entity.type
_entity.pdbx_description
1 polymer ?
#
loop_
_entity_poly.entity_id
_entity_poly.type
_entity_poly.pdbx_seq_one_letter_code
_entity_poly.pdbx_strand_id
1 'polypeptide(L)'
;MKLTTAALTALCFLALTACKDFSGNLVVDQKLTLVDGRSTVDVQPGTYNGQIKIQSKKKIKLEVALPQGKSTFVFKTAENLKELHSGQRIQIASSVSGQPYNVDGKYDVDYSSSGDYNGTESCTYYTTEYRCHDVRIPEQCDTVTECDPHNPSQCATRSHCKGGGYRTECGDEQVSHYGSQNVTYSYDTTTESVTLQLLSAGGRVAATFRGSDSDSSKNYSYRSECR
;
A
#
# COMPACT_ATOMS: atom_id res chain seq x y z
N MET A 1 42.43 8.75 -25.83
CA MET A 1 41.58 9.08 -24.65
C MET A 1 40.19 8.52 -24.92
N LYS A 2 39.74 7.53 -24.13
CA LYS A 2 38.41 6.91 -24.27
C LYS A 2 37.48 7.58 -23.26
N LEU A 3 36.49 8.34 -23.74
CA LEU A 3 35.42 8.89 -22.90
C LEU A 3 34.44 7.76 -22.58
N THR A 4 34.38 7.35 -21.31
CA THR A 4 33.36 6.46 -20.77
C THR A 4 32.10 7.26 -20.43
N THR A 5 31.02 6.98 -21.15
CA THR A 5 29.69 7.55 -20.92
C THR A 5 29.06 6.89 -19.69
N ALA A 6 28.94 7.64 -18.58
CA ALA A 6 28.24 7.18 -17.39
C ALA A 6 26.73 7.21 -17.63
N ALA A 7 26.08 6.04 -17.63
CA ALA A 7 24.64 5.91 -17.72
C ALA A 7 24.00 6.31 -16.38
N LEU A 8 23.36 7.47 -16.35
CA LEU A 8 22.57 7.95 -15.22
C LEU A 8 21.26 7.14 -15.17
N THR A 9 21.22 6.11 -14.35
CA THR A 9 20.01 5.29 -14.13
C THR A 9 19.01 6.10 -13.32
N ALA A 10 18.12 6.82 -14.01
CA ALA A 10 16.99 7.51 -13.41
C ALA A 10 16.03 6.48 -12.79
N LEU A 11 16.09 6.37 -11.46
CA LEU A 11 15.17 5.59 -10.63
C LEU A 11 13.78 6.22 -10.75
N CYS A 12 13.02 5.76 -11.74
CA CYS A 12 11.65 6.18 -11.97
C CYS A 12 10.80 5.65 -10.80
N PHE A 13 10.57 6.51 -9.79
CA PHE A 13 9.54 6.29 -8.78
C PHE A 13 8.20 6.15 -9.52
N LEU A 14 7.79 4.90 -9.76
CA LEU A 14 6.44 4.55 -10.14
C LEU A 14 5.54 5.01 -8.99
N ALA A 15 5.06 6.26 -9.06
CA ALA A 15 3.95 6.74 -8.28
C ALA A 15 2.74 5.87 -8.65
N LEU A 16 2.61 4.75 -7.95
CA LEU A 16 1.42 3.92 -7.93
C LEU A 16 0.33 4.79 -7.34
N THR A 17 -0.32 5.59 -8.19
CA THR A 17 -1.55 6.30 -7.81
C THR A 17 -2.48 5.24 -7.24
N ALA A 18 -2.77 5.32 -5.94
CA ALA A 18 -3.61 4.33 -5.26
C ALA A 18 -4.88 4.10 -6.08
N CYS A 19 -5.19 2.84 -6.38
CA CYS A 19 -6.47 2.48 -6.97
C CYS A 19 -7.56 2.84 -5.95
N LYS A 20 -8.56 3.62 -6.36
CA LYS A 20 -9.70 3.98 -5.53
C LYS A 20 -10.74 2.86 -5.57
N ASP A 21 -11.14 2.40 -4.38
CA ASP A 21 -11.96 1.22 -4.18
C ASP A 21 -13.18 1.55 -3.29
N PHE A 22 -14.34 1.72 -3.88
CA PHE A 22 -15.59 2.09 -3.18
C PHE A 22 -16.34 0.83 -2.76
N SER A 23 -16.50 0.62 -1.46
CA SER A 23 -17.23 -0.53 -0.92
C SER A 23 -18.69 -0.15 -0.69
N GLY A 24 -19.63 -1.04 -1.02
CA GLY A 24 -21.04 -0.69 -0.98
C GLY A 24 -21.99 -1.81 -1.37
N ASN A 25 -23.18 -1.41 -1.81
CA ASN A 25 -24.27 -2.31 -2.16
C ASN A 25 -24.75 -2.06 -3.58
N LEU A 26 -24.98 -3.15 -4.32
CA LEU A 26 -25.72 -3.17 -5.57
C LEU A 26 -27.17 -3.60 -5.27
N VAL A 27 -28.13 -2.73 -5.56
CA VAL A 27 -29.55 -3.03 -5.53
C VAL A 27 -30.02 -3.27 -6.95
N VAL A 28 -30.60 -4.44 -7.22
CA VAL A 28 -31.08 -4.88 -8.53
C VAL A 28 -32.60 -4.94 -8.50
N ASP A 29 -33.26 -4.10 -9.30
CA ASP A 29 -34.72 -3.96 -9.30
C ASP A 29 -35.39 -5.00 -10.22
N GLN A 30 -34.71 -5.37 -11.29
CA GLN A 30 -35.17 -6.35 -12.29
C GLN A 30 -34.00 -7.23 -12.73
N LYS A 31 -34.31 -8.43 -13.22
CA LYS A 31 -33.28 -9.36 -13.72
C LYS A 31 -32.34 -8.63 -14.69
N LEU A 32 -31.05 -8.69 -14.39
CA LEU A 32 -30.00 -7.95 -15.07
C LEU A 32 -29.01 -8.95 -15.69
N THR A 33 -28.72 -8.84 -16.98
CA THR A 33 -27.73 -9.72 -17.64
C THR A 33 -26.45 -8.93 -17.93
N LEU A 34 -25.37 -9.23 -17.21
CA LEU A 34 -24.08 -8.54 -17.37
C LEU A 34 -23.03 -9.45 -18.02
N VAL A 35 -22.02 -8.85 -18.65
CA VAL A 35 -20.90 -9.56 -19.27
C VAL A 35 -19.73 -9.63 -18.29
N ASP A 36 -19.32 -10.84 -17.95
CA ASP A 36 -18.11 -11.16 -17.16
C ASP A 36 -17.13 -11.91 -18.07
N GLY A 37 -16.13 -11.19 -18.59
CA GLY A 37 -15.15 -11.74 -19.52
C GLY A 37 -15.77 -12.19 -20.85
N ARG A 38 -15.91 -13.51 -21.02
CA ARG A 38 -16.53 -14.15 -22.20
C ARG A 38 -17.90 -14.75 -21.91
N SER A 39 -18.33 -14.71 -20.66
CA SER A 39 -19.60 -15.27 -20.20
C SER A 39 -20.59 -14.15 -19.87
N THR A 40 -21.87 -14.49 -19.93
CA THR A 40 -22.96 -13.67 -19.42
C THR A 40 -23.41 -14.20 -18.08
N VAL A 41 -23.66 -13.31 -17.12
CA VAL A 41 -24.16 -13.64 -15.78
C VAL A 41 -25.51 -12.96 -15.59
N ASP A 42 -26.52 -13.76 -15.24
CA ASP A 42 -27.85 -13.27 -14.88
C ASP A 42 -27.90 -12.98 -13.37
N VAL A 43 -27.99 -11.70 -13.03
CA VAL A 43 -28.18 -11.21 -11.67
C VAL A 43 -29.67 -11.06 -11.41
N GLN A 44 -30.17 -11.80 -10.41
CA GLN A 44 -31.58 -11.74 -10.02
C GLN A 44 -31.86 -10.45 -9.22
N PRO A 45 -33.14 -10.02 -9.12
CA PRO A 45 -33.51 -8.93 -8.23
C PRO A 45 -33.09 -9.20 -6.79
N GLY A 46 -32.56 -8.19 -6.10
CA GLY A 46 -32.02 -8.33 -4.75
C GLY A 46 -31.01 -7.25 -4.38
N THR A 47 -30.47 -7.36 -3.17
CA THR A 47 -29.37 -6.50 -2.70
C THR A 47 -28.13 -7.34 -2.48
N TYR A 48 -27.00 -6.89 -3.02
CA TYR A 48 -25.73 -7.61 -2.99
C TYR A 48 -24.60 -6.70 -2.53
N ASN A 49 -23.74 -7.21 -1.65
CA ASN A 49 -22.50 -6.53 -1.32
C ASN A 49 -21.61 -6.46 -2.57
N GLY A 50 -21.00 -5.31 -2.81
CA GLY A 50 -20.11 -5.11 -3.94
C GLY A 50 -19.07 -4.03 -3.72
N GLN A 51 -18.16 -3.95 -4.67
CA GLN A 51 -17.08 -2.99 -4.66
C GLN A 51 -16.88 -2.43 -6.07
N ILE A 52 -16.79 -1.11 -6.20
CA ILE A 52 -16.38 -0.44 -7.43
C ILE A 52 -14.90 -0.09 -7.31
N LYS A 53 -14.10 -0.50 -8.28
CA LYS A 53 -12.68 -0.13 -8.40
C LYS A 53 -12.44 0.68 -9.65
N ILE A 54 -11.82 1.85 -9.52
CA ILE A 54 -11.33 2.63 -10.67
C ILE A 54 -9.96 2.06 -11.06
N GLN A 55 -9.96 0.98 -11.85
CA GLN A 55 -8.76 0.22 -12.19
C GLN A 55 -7.77 1.02 -13.06
N SER A 56 -8.27 1.91 -13.92
CA SER A 56 -7.44 2.81 -14.72
C SER A 56 -8.22 4.07 -15.12
N LYS A 57 -7.55 4.99 -15.83
CA LYS A 57 -8.19 6.21 -16.37
C LYS A 57 -9.48 5.93 -17.15
N LYS A 58 -9.63 4.76 -17.77
CA LYS A 58 -10.72 4.44 -18.71
C LYS A 58 -11.49 3.16 -18.37
N LYS A 59 -11.33 2.64 -17.15
CA LYS A 59 -11.93 1.35 -16.75
C LYS A 59 -12.43 1.38 -15.31
N ILE A 60 -13.70 1.02 -15.13
CA ILE A 60 -14.34 0.75 -13.84
C ILE A 60 -14.57 -0.76 -13.74
N LYS A 61 -14.30 -1.33 -12.58
CA LYS A 61 -14.58 -2.73 -12.26
C LYS A 61 -15.60 -2.79 -11.12
N LEU A 62 -16.74 -3.43 -11.34
CA LEU A 62 -17.73 -3.74 -10.31
C LEU A 62 -17.56 -5.20 -9.90
N GLU A 63 -17.17 -5.45 -8.67
CA GLU A 63 -17.10 -6.78 -8.08
C GLU A 63 -18.33 -6.98 -7.20
N VAL A 64 -19.08 -8.08 -7.39
CA VAL A 64 -20.33 -8.34 -6.65
C VAL A 64 -20.29 -9.74 -6.06
N ALA A 65 -20.68 -9.88 -4.80
CA ALA A 65 -20.87 -11.17 -4.14
C ALA A 65 -22.27 -11.71 -4.45
N LEU A 66 -22.38 -12.62 -5.41
CA LEU A 66 -23.62 -13.29 -5.78
C LEU A 66 -23.74 -14.65 -5.04
N PRO A 67 -24.94 -15.26 -4.96
CA PRO A 67 -25.12 -16.57 -4.34
C PRO A 67 -24.28 -17.68 -4.98
N GLN A 68 -23.94 -17.53 -6.26
CA GLN A 68 -23.14 -18.49 -7.04
C GLN A 68 -21.62 -18.26 -6.89
N GLY A 69 -21.22 -17.19 -6.20
CA GLY A 69 -19.84 -16.77 -6.06
C GLY A 69 -19.62 -15.30 -6.40
N LYS A 70 -18.36 -14.88 -6.40
CA LYS A 70 -17.96 -13.52 -6.73
C LYS A 70 -17.91 -13.35 -8.26
N SER A 71 -18.63 -12.35 -8.77
CA SER A 71 -18.60 -11.97 -10.19
C SER A 71 -17.92 -10.62 -10.39
N THR A 72 -17.39 -10.40 -11.59
CA THR A 72 -16.65 -9.19 -11.95
C THR A 72 -17.20 -8.60 -13.25
N PHE A 73 -17.63 -7.35 -13.22
CA PHE A 73 -18.15 -6.64 -14.39
C PHE A 73 -17.26 -5.45 -14.71
N VAL A 74 -16.76 -5.39 -15.95
CA VAL A 74 -15.87 -4.31 -16.38
C VAL A 74 -16.65 -3.35 -17.28
N PHE A 75 -16.59 -2.06 -16.96
CA PHE A 75 -17.16 -0.96 -17.73
C PHE A 75 -16.02 -0.10 -18.27
N LYS A 76 -15.89 -0.05 -19.60
CA LYS A 76 -14.95 0.86 -20.27
C LYS A 76 -15.56 2.25 -20.40
N THR A 77 -14.74 3.30 -20.41
CA THR A 77 -15.21 4.67 -20.70
C THR A 77 -14.19 5.42 -21.55
N ALA A 78 -14.66 6.43 -22.27
CA ALA A 78 -13.78 7.38 -22.96
C ALA A 78 -13.21 8.44 -22.01
N GLU A 79 -13.94 8.73 -20.92
CA GLU A 79 -13.62 9.75 -19.93
C GLU A 79 -12.40 9.37 -19.07
N ASN A 80 -11.73 10.37 -18.49
CA ASN A 80 -10.60 10.16 -17.59
C ASN A 80 -11.06 10.12 -16.13
N LEU A 81 -11.29 8.91 -15.62
CA LEU A 81 -11.79 8.65 -14.28
C LEU A 81 -10.82 9.02 -13.15
N LYS A 82 -9.55 9.34 -13.46
CA LYS A 82 -8.59 9.81 -12.44
C LYS A 82 -8.73 11.31 -12.15
N GLU A 83 -9.48 12.03 -12.97
CA GLU A 83 -9.71 13.47 -12.86
C GLU A 83 -11.16 13.76 -12.46
N LEU A 84 -11.81 12.83 -11.74
CA LEU A 84 -13.15 13.05 -11.23
C LEU A 84 -13.16 14.11 -10.12
N HIS A 85 -14.03 15.10 -10.25
CA HIS A 85 -14.27 16.14 -9.26
C HIS A 85 -15.57 15.91 -8.49
N SER A 86 -15.66 16.43 -7.27
CA SER A 86 -16.90 16.34 -6.47
C SER A 86 -18.10 16.88 -7.25
N GLY A 87 -19.22 16.17 -7.21
CA GLY A 87 -20.42 16.50 -7.96
C GLY A 87 -20.41 16.09 -9.44
N GLN A 88 -19.28 15.60 -9.97
CA GLN A 88 -19.18 15.22 -11.38
C GLN A 88 -20.05 14.01 -11.69
N ARG A 89 -20.75 14.10 -12.83
CA ARG A 89 -21.56 13.02 -13.38
C ARG A 89 -20.69 12.08 -14.21
N ILE A 90 -20.94 10.78 -14.10
CA ILE A 90 -20.30 9.72 -14.87
C ILE A 90 -21.34 9.16 -15.82
N GLN A 91 -21.13 9.31 -17.13
CA GLN A 91 -22.05 8.77 -18.14
C GLN A 91 -21.31 7.88 -19.12
N ILE A 92 -21.75 6.63 -19.24
CA ILE A 92 -21.13 5.64 -20.11
C ILE A 92 -22.21 4.95 -20.93
N ALA A 93 -22.22 5.18 -22.24
CA ALA A 93 -23.11 4.46 -23.13
C ALA A 93 -22.77 2.96 -23.17
N SER A 94 -23.77 2.09 -23.30
CA SER A 94 -23.63 0.64 -23.45
C SER A 94 -22.68 0.26 -24.59
N SER A 95 -22.74 1.00 -25.70
CA SER A 95 -21.86 0.84 -26.87
C SER A 95 -20.37 1.09 -26.56
N VAL A 96 -20.07 1.88 -25.54
CA VAL A 96 -18.70 2.21 -25.11
C VAL A 96 -18.27 1.27 -23.98
N SER A 97 -19.16 0.99 -23.03
CA SER A 97 -18.85 0.21 -21.83
C SER A 97 -18.49 -1.24 -22.13
N GLY A 98 -19.04 -1.79 -23.23
CA GLY A 98 -19.01 -3.22 -23.53
C GLY A 98 -20.03 -4.00 -22.70
N GLN A 99 -20.96 -3.32 -22.06
CA GLN A 99 -22.05 -3.88 -21.27
C GLN A 99 -23.40 -3.54 -21.93
N PRO A 100 -24.45 -4.36 -21.75
CA PRO A 100 -25.74 -4.13 -22.40
C PRO A 100 -26.56 -2.97 -21.80
N TYR A 101 -26.04 -2.32 -20.75
CA TYR A 101 -26.69 -1.22 -20.06
C TYR A 101 -25.83 0.05 -20.14
N ASN A 102 -26.48 1.20 -20.20
CA ASN A 102 -25.81 2.48 -19.97
C ASN A 102 -25.48 2.60 -18.48
N VAL A 103 -24.42 3.32 -18.15
CA VAL A 103 -24.08 3.71 -16.79
C VAL A 103 -24.34 5.19 -16.65
N ASP A 104 -25.06 5.57 -15.61
CA ASP A 104 -25.24 6.96 -15.20
C ASP A 104 -24.97 7.08 -13.71
N GLY A 105 -24.13 8.01 -13.30
CA GLY A 105 -23.74 8.09 -11.90
C GLY A 105 -23.24 9.44 -11.48
N LYS A 106 -22.98 9.56 -10.19
CA LYS A 106 -22.42 10.74 -9.55
C LYS A 106 -21.29 10.33 -8.63
N TYR A 107 -20.19 11.06 -8.71
CA TYR A 107 -19.09 11.00 -7.76
C TYR A 107 -19.16 12.24 -6.85
N ASP A 108 -19.00 12.04 -5.55
CA ASP A 108 -19.01 13.11 -4.56
C ASP A 108 -17.88 12.93 -3.55
N VAL A 109 -17.42 14.04 -2.98
CA VAL A 109 -16.35 14.09 -1.98
C VAL A 109 -16.78 15.00 -0.85
N ASP A 110 -16.91 14.44 0.33
CA ASP A 110 -17.22 15.15 1.56
C ASP A 110 -15.97 15.23 2.45
N TYR A 111 -15.68 16.43 2.92
CA TYR A 111 -14.58 16.68 3.86
C TYR A 111 -15.15 16.96 5.24
N SER A 112 -14.61 16.30 6.25
CA SER A 112 -14.96 16.55 7.64
C SER A 112 -13.71 16.62 8.50
N SER A 113 -13.72 17.53 9.46
CA SER A 113 -12.69 17.63 10.48
C SER A 113 -13.34 17.36 11.83
N SER A 114 -12.68 16.56 12.65
CA SER A 114 -13.08 16.35 14.04
C SER A 114 -12.52 17.44 14.95
N GLY A 115 -13.09 17.58 16.14
CA GLY A 115 -12.51 18.46 17.16
C GLY A 115 -11.16 17.95 17.67
N ASP A 116 -10.49 18.79 18.47
CA ASP A 116 -9.23 18.43 19.09
C ASP A 116 -9.41 17.32 20.14
N TYR A 117 -8.58 16.31 20.04
CA TYR A 117 -8.39 15.26 21.04
C TYR A 117 -7.09 15.52 21.79
N ASN A 118 -7.14 15.43 23.12
CA ASN A 118 -5.97 15.45 23.97
C ASN A 118 -5.68 14.02 24.44
N GLY A 119 -4.42 13.62 24.42
CA GLY A 119 -4.03 12.30 24.87
C GLY A 119 -2.54 12.18 25.16
N THR A 120 -2.13 10.95 25.48
CA THR A 120 -0.73 10.59 25.69
C THR A 120 -0.39 9.46 24.73
N GLU A 121 0.73 9.57 24.03
CA GLU A 121 1.21 8.57 23.08
C GLU A 121 2.61 8.10 23.41
N SER A 122 2.92 6.85 23.05
CA SER A 122 4.28 6.33 23.11
C SER A 122 5.17 7.06 22.10
N CYS A 123 6.39 7.34 22.49
CA CYS A 123 7.39 7.95 21.63
C CYS A 123 8.75 7.29 21.83
N THR A 124 9.63 7.49 20.86
CA THR A 124 11.05 7.08 20.95
C THR A 124 11.90 8.32 20.79
N TYR A 125 12.87 8.49 21.68
CA TYR A 125 13.88 9.53 21.59
C TYR A 125 15.27 8.91 21.65
N TYR A 126 16.26 9.64 21.15
CA TYR A 126 17.64 9.17 21.12
C TYR A 126 18.50 10.03 22.03
N THR A 127 19.36 9.38 22.80
CA THR A 127 20.42 10.03 23.57
C THR A 127 21.76 9.56 23.05
N THR A 128 22.80 10.37 23.28
CA THR A 128 24.18 9.93 23.10
C THR A 128 24.68 9.42 24.45
N GLU A 129 25.00 8.14 24.53
CA GLU A 129 25.53 7.50 25.74
C GLU A 129 26.92 6.91 25.47
N TYR A 130 27.81 7.03 26.44
CA TYR A 130 29.11 6.37 26.39
C TYR A 130 28.94 4.90 26.76
N ARG A 131 29.15 4.01 25.80
CA ARG A 131 28.99 2.55 25.97
C ARG A 131 30.27 1.82 25.61
N CYS A 132 30.48 0.69 26.27
CA CYS A 132 31.62 -0.19 26.05
C CYS A 132 31.11 -1.56 25.63
N HIS A 133 31.68 -2.12 24.56
CA HIS A 133 31.36 -3.46 24.07
C HIS A 133 32.61 -4.31 23.93
N ASP A 134 32.46 -5.60 24.21
CA ASP A 134 33.52 -6.57 23.96
C ASP A 134 33.50 -6.99 22.48
N VAL A 135 34.48 -6.49 21.75
CA VAL A 135 34.69 -6.81 20.34
C VAL A 135 35.63 -7.99 20.24
N ARG A 136 35.20 -9.03 19.51
CA ARG A 136 36.02 -10.24 19.30
C ARG A 136 37.24 -9.90 18.45
N ILE A 137 38.42 -10.23 18.94
CA ILE A 137 39.66 -10.17 18.17
C ILE A 137 39.68 -11.42 17.27
N PRO A 138 39.73 -11.28 15.94
CA PRO A 138 39.79 -12.43 15.06
C PRO A 138 41.08 -13.22 15.34
N GLU A 139 40.94 -14.54 15.45
CA GLU A 139 42.06 -15.46 15.52
C GLU A 139 42.65 -15.62 14.11
N GLN A 140 43.95 -15.42 13.97
CA GLN A 140 44.68 -15.62 12.72
C GLN A 140 45.51 -16.89 12.85
N CYS A 141 45.15 -17.91 12.07
CA CYS A 141 45.85 -19.19 12.05
C CYS A 141 46.73 -19.30 10.81
N ASP A 142 48.03 -19.41 11.04
CA ASP A 142 48.99 -19.74 10.00
C ASP A 142 49.29 -21.24 10.03
N THR A 143 49.47 -21.84 8.87
CA THR A 143 49.90 -23.24 8.76
C THR A 143 51.41 -23.26 8.58
N VAL A 144 52.13 -23.83 9.55
CA VAL A 144 53.59 -23.92 9.52
C VAL A 144 53.97 -25.38 9.37
N THR A 145 54.87 -25.65 8.44
CA THR A 145 55.48 -26.97 8.29
C THR A 145 56.83 -26.93 8.98
N GLU A 146 56.95 -27.68 10.07
CA GLU A 146 58.20 -27.82 10.82
C GLU A 146 58.81 -29.17 10.46
N CYS A 147 60.07 -29.17 10.04
CA CYS A 147 60.83 -30.38 9.74
C CYS A 147 61.90 -30.59 10.82
N ASP A 148 62.12 -31.85 11.20
CA ASP A 148 63.15 -32.19 12.17
C ASP A 148 64.55 -31.84 11.59
N PRO A 149 65.35 -31.00 12.27
CA PRO A 149 66.67 -30.60 11.78
C PRO A 149 67.66 -31.77 11.67
N HIS A 150 67.43 -32.87 12.38
CA HIS A 150 68.24 -34.09 12.31
C HIS A 150 67.65 -35.16 11.38
N ASN A 151 66.40 -34.98 10.94
CA ASN A 151 65.76 -35.87 9.96
C ASN A 151 64.82 -35.08 9.01
N PRO A 152 65.36 -34.48 7.94
CA PRO A 152 64.60 -33.60 7.04
C PRO A 152 63.44 -34.28 6.29
N SER A 153 63.40 -35.61 6.31
CA SER A 153 62.32 -36.40 5.69
C SER A 153 61.05 -36.47 6.56
N GLN A 154 61.14 -36.07 7.82
CA GLN A 154 60.01 -36.00 8.75
C GLN A 154 59.60 -34.54 8.96
N CYS A 155 58.61 -34.09 8.20
CA CYS A 155 57.96 -32.80 8.38
C CYS A 155 56.55 -33.01 8.92
N ALA A 156 56.15 -32.21 9.91
CA ALA A 156 54.79 -32.16 10.41
C ALA A 156 54.19 -30.78 10.15
N THR A 157 53.00 -30.76 9.57
CA THR A 157 52.23 -29.54 9.42
C THR A 157 51.44 -29.29 10.69
N ARG A 158 51.59 -28.11 11.29
CA ARG A 158 50.85 -27.67 12.48
C ARG A 158 50.19 -26.33 12.20
N SER A 159 48.98 -26.15 12.72
CA SER A 159 48.33 -24.83 12.71
C SER A 159 48.83 -24.04 13.91
N HIS A 160 49.48 -22.91 13.65
CA HIS A 160 49.90 -21.95 14.66
C HIS A 160 48.94 -20.76 14.63
N CYS A 161 48.02 -20.72 15.59
CA CYS A 161 47.09 -19.61 15.73
C CYS A 161 47.66 -18.53 16.64
N LYS A 162 47.54 -17.27 16.21
CA LYS A 162 47.86 -16.06 16.97
C LYS A 162 46.62 -15.18 17.04
N GLY A 163 46.47 -14.45 18.15
CA GLY A 163 45.26 -13.68 18.41
C GLY A 163 44.17 -14.54 19.03
N GLY A 164 42.91 -14.16 18.79
CA GLY A 164 41.77 -14.67 19.55
C GLY A 164 41.59 -13.93 20.88
N GLY A 165 40.34 -13.85 21.34
CA GLY A 165 39.96 -13.16 22.57
C GLY A 165 38.98 -12.00 22.30
N TYR A 166 38.82 -11.15 23.30
CA TYR A 166 37.96 -9.97 23.26
C TYR A 166 38.77 -8.75 23.68
N ARG A 167 38.49 -7.60 23.06
CA ARG A 167 38.91 -6.29 23.57
C ARG A 167 37.68 -5.44 23.81
N THR A 168 37.70 -4.67 24.88
CA THR A 168 36.64 -3.71 25.16
C THR A 168 36.90 -2.45 24.34
N GLU A 169 35.96 -2.10 23.46
CA GLU A 169 35.95 -0.83 22.74
C GLU A 169 34.85 0.04 23.35
N CYS A 170 35.19 1.29 23.68
CA CYS A 170 34.25 2.24 24.27
C CYS A 170 34.10 3.46 23.36
N GLY A 171 32.88 3.95 23.23
CA GLY A 171 32.58 5.12 22.40
C GLY A 171 31.19 5.68 22.68
N ASP A 172 30.93 6.85 22.12
CA ASP A 172 29.62 7.48 22.15
C ASP A 172 28.69 6.80 21.13
N GLU A 173 27.54 6.35 21.60
CA GLU A 173 26.55 5.63 20.81
C GLU A 173 25.19 6.30 20.90
N GLN A 174 24.44 6.26 19.79
CA GLN A 174 23.05 6.69 19.77
C GLN A 174 22.16 5.58 20.33
N VAL A 175 21.52 5.85 21.46
CA VAL A 175 20.68 4.90 22.17
C VAL A 175 19.23 5.34 22.08
N SER A 176 18.35 4.43 21.63
CA SER A 176 16.91 4.66 21.64
C SER A 176 16.32 4.38 23.01
N HIS A 177 15.55 5.34 23.53
CA HIS A 177 14.71 5.21 24.71
C HIS A 177 13.24 5.26 24.31
N TYR A 178 12.41 4.50 25.02
CA TYR A 178 10.96 4.56 24.88
C TYR A 178 10.38 5.41 26.00
N GLY A 179 9.49 6.32 25.64
CA GLY A 179 8.84 7.23 26.56
C GLY A 179 7.40 7.50 26.17
N SER A 180 6.82 8.51 26.79
CA SER A 180 5.50 9.02 26.48
C SER A 180 5.53 10.54 26.27
N GLN A 181 4.61 11.02 25.43
CA GLN A 181 4.43 12.44 25.17
C GLN A 181 2.94 12.77 25.19
N ASN A 182 2.60 13.96 25.69
CA ASN A 182 1.26 14.50 25.57
C ASN A 182 1.08 15.07 24.16
N VAL A 183 -0.06 14.79 23.56
CA VAL A 183 -0.39 15.21 22.20
C VAL A 183 -1.78 15.84 22.17
N THR A 184 -1.93 16.82 21.28
CA THR A 184 -3.23 17.31 20.84
C THR A 184 -3.31 17.11 19.34
N TYR A 185 -4.40 16.51 18.87
CA TYR A 185 -4.58 16.20 17.46
C TYR A 185 -6.04 16.24 17.04
N SER A 186 -6.29 16.45 15.76
CA SER A 186 -7.58 16.25 15.11
C SER A 186 -7.46 15.16 14.03
N TYR A 187 -8.58 14.59 13.64
CA TYR A 187 -8.70 13.77 12.43
C TYR A 187 -9.39 14.57 11.33
N ASP A 188 -8.76 14.65 10.18
CA ASP A 188 -9.37 15.12 8.94
C ASP A 188 -9.73 13.91 8.09
N THR A 189 -11.01 13.72 7.85
CA THR A 189 -11.57 12.59 7.12
C THR A 189 -12.14 13.06 5.79
N THR A 190 -11.65 12.48 4.71
CA THR A 190 -12.19 12.65 3.36
C THR A 190 -13.03 11.42 3.03
N THR A 191 -14.33 11.60 2.82
CA THR A 191 -15.24 10.54 2.38
C THR A 191 -15.58 10.74 0.92
N GLU A 192 -15.16 9.82 0.08
CA GLU A 192 -15.52 9.80 -1.33
C GLU A 192 -16.69 8.82 -1.53
N SER A 193 -17.71 9.23 -2.28
CA SER A 193 -18.87 8.39 -2.56
C SER A 193 -19.12 8.30 -4.06
N VAL A 194 -19.64 7.15 -4.49
CA VAL A 194 -20.07 6.91 -5.86
C VAL A 194 -21.44 6.27 -5.86
N THR A 195 -22.34 6.85 -6.65
CA THR A 195 -23.63 6.24 -6.98
C THR A 195 -23.64 5.97 -8.48
N LEU A 196 -23.79 4.72 -8.90
CA LEU A 196 -23.94 4.33 -10.29
C LEU A 196 -25.29 3.65 -10.52
N GLN A 197 -25.97 4.01 -11.58
CA GLN A 197 -27.20 3.40 -12.06
C GLN A 197 -26.94 2.72 -13.39
N LEU A 198 -27.41 1.48 -13.52
CA LEU A 198 -27.42 0.75 -14.76
C LEU A 198 -28.76 0.97 -15.44
N LEU A 199 -28.77 1.63 -16.59
CA LEU A 199 -29.98 1.99 -17.33
C LEU A 199 -30.16 1.07 -18.54
N SER A 200 -31.36 0.54 -18.69
CA SER A 200 -31.79 -0.15 -19.92
C SER A 200 -31.84 0.82 -21.11
N ALA A 201 -31.99 0.29 -22.34
CA ALA A 201 -32.09 1.10 -23.56
C ALA A 201 -33.22 2.15 -23.51
N GLY A 202 -34.29 1.88 -22.75
CA GLY A 202 -35.40 2.83 -22.53
C GLY A 202 -35.18 3.81 -21.38
N GLY A 203 -33.97 3.90 -20.80
CA GLY A 203 -33.66 4.79 -19.69
C GLY A 203 -34.18 4.35 -18.32
N ARG A 204 -34.85 3.20 -18.22
CA ARG A 204 -35.28 2.63 -16.93
C ARG A 204 -34.08 2.10 -16.16
N VAL A 205 -33.98 2.46 -14.88
CA VAL A 205 -33.00 1.93 -13.93
C VAL A 205 -33.25 0.43 -13.75
N ALA A 206 -32.23 -0.38 -13.96
CA ALA A 206 -32.25 -1.82 -13.74
C ALA A 206 -31.51 -2.21 -12.44
N ALA A 207 -30.48 -1.45 -12.08
CA ALA A 207 -29.77 -1.60 -10.82
C ALA A 207 -29.14 -0.28 -10.39
N THR A 208 -28.92 -0.12 -9.08
CA THR A 208 -28.22 1.01 -8.48
C THR A 208 -27.14 0.50 -7.55
N PHE A 209 -25.89 0.88 -7.80
CA PHE A 209 -24.79 0.73 -6.86
C PHE A 209 -24.61 2.01 -6.05
N ARG A 210 -24.44 1.88 -4.74
CA ARG A 210 -23.98 2.96 -3.86
C ARG A 210 -22.83 2.45 -3.03
N GLY A 211 -21.70 3.14 -3.07
CA GLY A 211 -20.55 2.82 -2.25
C GLY A 211 -19.76 4.06 -1.89
N SER A 212 -18.90 3.90 -0.90
CA SER A 212 -18.02 4.96 -0.43
C SER A 212 -16.66 4.39 -0.07
N ASP A 213 -15.68 5.27 -0.02
CA ASP A 213 -14.36 5.06 0.53
C ASP A 213 -14.06 6.24 1.46
N SER A 214 -13.35 6.00 2.54
CA SER A 214 -13.03 7.06 3.50
C SER A 214 -11.59 6.93 3.97
N ASP A 215 -10.83 8.00 3.82
CA ASP A 215 -9.48 8.12 4.35
C ASP A 215 -9.46 9.15 5.47
N SER A 216 -8.70 8.88 6.53
CA SER A 216 -8.59 9.76 7.68
C SER A 216 -7.13 10.00 8.02
N SER A 217 -6.76 11.27 8.12
CA SER A 217 -5.42 11.71 8.48
C SER A 217 -5.42 12.31 9.87
N LYS A 218 -4.42 11.94 10.68
CA LYS A 218 -4.23 12.44 12.04
C LYS A 218 -3.29 13.64 12.01
N ASN A 219 -3.81 14.82 12.34
CA ASN A 219 -3.07 16.08 12.32
C ASN A 219 -2.80 16.56 13.73
N TYR A 220 -1.53 16.77 14.07
CA TYR A 220 -1.11 17.16 15.41
C TYR A 220 -1.01 18.67 15.50
N SER A 221 -1.75 19.27 16.42
CA SER A 221 -1.61 20.68 16.78
C SER A 221 -0.57 20.88 17.88
N TYR A 222 -0.33 19.86 18.71
CA TYR A 222 0.66 19.90 19.78
C TYR A 222 1.30 18.53 20.03
N ARG A 223 2.60 18.54 20.37
CA ARG A 223 3.35 17.41 20.90
C ARG A 223 4.30 17.90 21.98
N SER A 224 4.25 17.33 23.18
CA SER A 224 5.24 17.61 24.22
C SER A 224 6.58 16.92 23.91
N GLU A 225 7.61 17.25 24.68
CA GLU A 225 8.82 16.44 24.72
C GLU A 225 8.50 15.00 25.12
N CYS A 226 9.24 14.06 24.54
CA CYS A 226 9.21 12.65 24.92
C CYS A 226 9.94 12.46 26.24
N ARG A 227 9.31 11.79 27.22
CA ARG A 227 9.87 11.52 28.55
C ARG A 227 9.75 10.06 28.93
#